data_AF-A0A266N7W1-F1
#
_entry.id   AF-A0A266N7W1-F1
#
_cell.length_a   1.000
_cell.length_b   1.000
_cell.length_c   1.000
_cell.angle_alpha   90.00
_cell.angle_beta   90.00
_cell.angle_gamma   90.00
#
_symmetry.space_group_name_H-M   'P 1'
#
loop_
_entity.id
_entity.type
_entity.pdbx_description
1 polymer ?
#
loop_
_entity_poly.entity_id
_entity_poly.type
_entity_poly.pdbx_seq_one_letter_code
_entity_poly.pdbx_strand_id
1 'polypeptide(L)'
;MTYEVIVEGFVLQVEVTNCENTPPNPNSWASDWDFQGSRELEFVVVSGITYDTDGVRMDAPASELADAAEQYEKQIEAELWRQIDSHTHRQRWAA
;
A
#
# COMPACT_ATOMS: atom_id res chain seq x y z
N MET A 1 -0.01 -1.55 -9.75
CA MET A 1 1.09 -2.42 -9.23
C MET A 1 0.50 -3.28 -8.13
N THR A 2 0.71 -4.61 -8.12
CA THR A 2 0.08 -5.49 -7.12
C THR A 2 1.04 -5.84 -5.98
N TYR A 3 0.55 -5.74 -4.76
CA TYR A 3 1.29 -6.02 -3.53
C TYR A 3 0.51 -7.03 -2.67
N GLU A 4 1.26 -7.84 -1.94
CA GLU A 4 0.69 -8.69 -0.90
C GLU A 4 0.87 -8.00 0.44
N VAL A 5 -0.23 -7.81 1.17
CA VAL A 5 -0.25 -7.15 2.47
C VAL A 5 -0.84 -8.11 3.49
N ILE A 6 -0.10 -8.36 4.55
CA ILE A 6 -0.54 -9.22 5.64
C ILE A 6 -1.03 -8.33 6.77
N VAL A 7 -2.31 -8.45 7.09
CA VAL A 7 -2.94 -7.80 8.24
C VAL A 7 -3.53 -8.88 9.16
N GLU A 8 -3.98 -8.51 10.35
CA GLU A 8 -4.37 -9.45 11.40
C GLU A 8 -5.44 -10.46 10.92
N GLY A 9 -4.99 -11.69 10.59
CA GLY A 9 -5.87 -12.76 10.11
C GLY A 9 -6.16 -12.77 8.61
N PHE A 10 -5.64 -11.81 7.85
CA PHE A 10 -5.84 -11.72 6.40
C PHE A 10 -4.53 -11.60 5.62
N VAL A 11 -4.50 -12.25 4.45
CA VAL A 11 -3.50 -12.01 3.42
C VAL A 11 -4.21 -11.33 2.26
N LEU A 12 -4.04 -10.02 2.12
CA LEU A 12 -4.73 -9.18 1.14
C LEU A 12 -3.85 -9.00 -0.10
N GLN A 13 -4.45 -9.16 -1.27
CA GLN A 13 -3.89 -8.76 -2.54
C GLN A 13 -4.40 -7.38 -2.89
N VAL A 14 -3.50 -6.41 -2.89
CA VAL A 14 -3.82 -4.99 -3.04
C VAL A 14 -3.22 -4.47 -4.34
N GLU A 15 -4.04 -3.81 -5.14
CA GLU A 15 -3.61 -3.13 -6.35
C GLU A 15 -3.51 -1.63 -6.11
N VAL A 16 -2.29 -1.09 -6.25
CA VAL A 16 -2.05 0.35 -6.23
C VAL A 16 -2.41 0.92 -7.60
N THR A 17 -3.38 1.84 -7.62
CA THR A 17 -3.89 2.54 -8.80
C THR A 17 -3.17 3.85 -9.04
N ASN A 18 -2.84 4.58 -7.97
CA ASN A 18 -2.06 5.80 -8.03
C ASN A 18 -0.99 5.82 -6.93
N CYS A 19 0.18 6.32 -7.25
CA CYS A 19 1.30 6.43 -6.32
C CYS A 19 2.11 7.68 -6.67
N GLU A 20 1.94 8.73 -5.89
CA GLU A 20 2.74 9.95 -5.98
C GLU A 20 3.74 9.98 -4.82
N ASN A 21 5.02 10.09 -5.13
CA ASN A 21 6.09 10.14 -4.14
C ASN A 21 7.16 11.14 -4.58
N THR A 22 6.77 12.42 -4.62
CA THR A 22 7.63 13.52 -5.01
C THR A 22 8.37 14.03 -3.78
N PRO A 23 9.71 13.92 -3.72
CA PRO A 23 10.46 14.42 -2.58
C PRO A 23 10.41 15.95 -2.51
N PRO A 24 10.46 16.54 -1.30
CA PRO A 24 10.61 17.99 -1.16
C PRO A 24 11.86 18.49 -1.86
N ASN A 25 11.74 19.61 -2.57
CA ASN A 25 12.85 20.35 -3.13
C ASN A 25 12.85 21.79 -2.57
N PRO A 26 13.50 22.02 -1.41
CA PRO A 26 13.53 23.33 -0.77
C PRO A 26 14.20 24.44 -1.60
N ASN A 27 14.95 24.05 -2.64
CA ASN A 27 15.64 24.96 -3.53
C ASN A 27 14.85 25.26 -4.81
N SER A 28 13.66 24.67 -5.00
CA SER A 28 12.78 25.02 -6.11
C SER A 28 12.10 26.36 -5.84
N TRP A 29 12.12 27.25 -6.84
CA TRP A 29 11.31 28.47 -6.86
C TRP A 29 10.20 28.41 -7.91
N ALA A 30 9.96 27.22 -8.48
CA ALA A 30 8.96 27.04 -9.53
C ALA A 30 7.52 26.98 -8.97
N SER A 31 7.35 26.48 -7.75
CA SER A 31 6.06 26.41 -7.05
C SER A 31 6.27 26.25 -5.54
N ASP A 32 5.41 26.87 -4.73
CA ASP A 32 5.41 26.67 -3.26
C ASP A 32 5.17 25.20 -2.87
N TRP A 33 4.50 24.44 -3.73
CA TRP A 33 4.24 23.00 -3.53
C TRP A 33 5.51 22.15 -3.69
N ASP A 34 6.44 22.54 -4.57
CA ASP A 34 7.70 21.81 -4.77
C ASP A 34 8.57 21.85 -3.51
N PHE A 35 8.41 22.89 -2.68
CA PHE A 35 9.15 23.03 -1.43
C PHE A 35 8.85 21.90 -0.44
N GLN A 36 7.59 21.46 -0.37
CA GLN A 36 7.13 20.45 0.59
C GLN A 36 7.16 19.03 0.02
N GLY A 37 7.10 18.89 -1.30
CA GLY A 37 6.90 17.59 -1.94
C GLY A 37 5.47 17.08 -1.72
N SER A 38 5.18 15.89 -2.24
CA SER A 38 3.87 15.25 -2.18
C SER A 38 4.03 13.75 -2.02
N ARG A 39 3.21 13.16 -1.16
CA ARG A 39 3.16 11.71 -0.98
C ARG A 39 1.70 11.28 -0.85
N GLU A 40 1.19 10.65 -1.91
CA GLU A 40 -0.20 10.21 -2.01
C GLU A 40 -0.24 8.78 -2.56
N LEU A 41 -1.16 7.98 -2.02
CA LEU A 41 -1.33 6.59 -2.41
C LEU A 41 -2.82 6.29 -2.56
N GLU A 42 -3.20 5.75 -3.71
CA GLU A 42 -4.53 5.19 -3.93
C GLU A 42 -4.40 3.71 -4.25
N PHE A 43 -5.24 2.90 -3.61
CA PHE A 43 -5.21 1.46 -3.76
C PHE A 43 -6.60 0.84 -3.64
N VAL A 44 -6.73 -0.38 -4.17
CA VAL A 44 -7.93 -1.20 -4.10
C VAL A 44 -7.55 -2.59 -3.65
N VAL A 45 -8.29 -3.15 -2.69
CA VAL A 45 -8.17 -4.55 -2.30
C VAL A 45 -8.91 -5.41 -3.32
N VAL A 46 -8.19 -6.26 -4.03
CA VAL A 46 -8.73 -7.06 -5.16
C VAL A 46 -9.19 -8.43 -4.70
N SER A 47 -8.41 -9.05 -3.82
CA SER A 47 -8.71 -10.36 -3.25
C SER A 47 -8.02 -10.48 -1.89
N GLY A 48 -8.37 -11.50 -1.13
CA GLY A 48 -7.67 -11.82 0.09
C GLY A 48 -8.02 -13.20 0.60
N ILE A 49 -7.14 -13.73 1.44
CA ILE A 49 -7.28 -15.02 2.10
C ILE A 49 -7.51 -14.75 3.58
N THR A 50 -8.53 -15.37 4.15
CA THR A 50 -8.81 -15.41 5.58
C THR A 50 -8.59 -16.82 6.13
N TYR A 51 -8.61 -16.96 7.44
CA TYR A 51 -8.46 -18.23 8.13
C TYR A 51 -9.69 -18.48 9.01
N ASP A 52 -10.29 -19.66 8.89
CA ASP A 52 -11.38 -20.07 9.77
C ASP A 52 -10.88 -20.41 11.18
N THR A 53 -11.81 -20.79 12.07
CA THR A 53 -11.50 -21.17 13.46
C THR A 53 -10.61 -22.42 13.57
N ASP A 54 -10.54 -23.23 12.52
CA ASP A 54 -9.70 -24.43 12.43
C ASP A 54 -8.35 -24.12 11.75
N GLY A 55 -8.10 -22.86 11.36
CA GLY A 55 -6.89 -22.39 10.70
C GLY A 55 -6.82 -22.76 9.21
N VAL A 56 -7.94 -23.13 8.59
CA VAL A 56 -8.02 -23.46 7.18
C VAL A 56 -8.08 -22.18 6.35
N ARG A 57 -7.26 -22.13 5.30
CA ARG A 57 -7.23 -21.01 4.35
C ARG A 57 -8.50 -21.00 3.51
N MET A 58 -9.18 -19.86 3.51
CA MET A 58 -10.37 -19.63 2.69
C MET A 58 -10.27 -18.29 1.98
N ASP A 59 -10.87 -18.18 0.80
CA ASP A 59 -11.00 -16.89 0.13
C ASP A 59 -11.94 -16.00 0.94
N ALA A 60 -11.50 -14.78 1.25
CA ALA A 60 -12.31 -13.82 1.95
C ALA A 60 -13.46 -13.34 1.03
N PRO A 61 -14.71 -13.37 1.49
CA PRO A 61 -15.82 -12.86 0.71
C PRO A 61 -15.70 -11.34 0.52
N ALA A 62 -16.30 -10.82 -0.54
CA ALA A 62 -16.21 -9.40 -0.89
C ALA A 62 -16.66 -8.44 0.23
N SER A 63 -17.61 -8.86 1.07
CA SER A 63 -18.05 -8.09 2.24
C SER A 63 -16.93 -7.96 3.28
N GLU A 64 -16.26 -9.06 3.61
CA GLU A 64 -15.14 -9.06 4.57
C GLU A 64 -13.94 -8.30 4.01
N LEU A 65 -13.71 -8.37 2.69
CA LEU A 65 -12.66 -7.57 2.05
C LEU A 65 -12.92 -6.07 2.14
N ALA A 66 -14.18 -5.64 1.97
CA ALA A 66 -14.55 -4.24 2.12
C ALA A 66 -14.38 -3.78 3.57
N ASP A 67 -14.85 -4.58 4.53
CA ASP A 67 -14.69 -4.30 5.96
C ASP A 67 -13.20 -4.25 6.34
N ALA A 68 -12.39 -5.17 5.84
CA ALA A 68 -10.95 -5.20 6.09
C ALA A 68 -10.22 -4.00 5.45
N ALA A 69 -10.63 -3.58 4.25
CA ALA A 69 -10.06 -2.42 3.58
C ALA A 69 -10.30 -1.13 4.39
N GLU A 70 -11.50 -0.95 4.94
CA GLU A 70 -11.84 0.20 5.78
C GLU A 70 -11.18 0.11 7.16
N GLN A 71 -11.25 -1.05 7.82
CA GLN A 71 -10.72 -1.24 9.16
C GLN A 71 -9.19 -1.13 9.22
N TYR A 72 -8.51 -1.69 8.22
CA TYR A 72 -7.05 -1.78 8.18
C TYR A 72 -6.41 -0.82 7.19
N GLU A 73 -7.14 0.16 6.66
CA GLU A 73 -6.69 1.14 5.66
C GLU A 73 -5.27 1.65 5.95
N LYS A 74 -5.06 2.19 7.16
CA LYS A 74 -3.76 2.76 7.57
C LYS A 74 -2.64 1.74 7.68
N GLN A 75 -2.95 0.50 8.07
CA GLN A 75 -1.95 -0.57 8.13
C GLN A 75 -1.57 -1.01 6.72
N ILE A 76 -2.57 -1.13 5.84
CA ILE A 76 -2.36 -1.45 4.44
C ILE A 76 -1.49 -0.39 3.78
N GLU A 77 -1.83 0.89 3.96
CA GLU A 77 -1.07 2.01 3.41
C GLU A 77 0.39 2.01 3.90
N ALA A 78 0.61 1.81 5.21
CA ALA A 78 1.95 1.77 5.78
C ALA A 78 2.80 0.62 5.23
N GLU A 79 2.22 -0.58 5.07
CA GLU A 79 2.90 -1.73 4.47
C GLU A 79 3.18 -1.53 2.99
N LEU A 80 2.24 -0.95 2.24
CA LEU A 80 2.45 -0.60 0.83
C LEU A 80 3.63 0.37 0.69
N TRP A 81 3.67 1.43 1.50
CA TRP A 81 4.76 2.38 1.49
C TRP A 81 6.11 1.73 1.84
N ARG A 82 6.14 0.85 2.84
CA ARG A 82 7.35 0.10 3.19
C ARG A 82 7.86 -0.73 1.99
N GLN A 83 6.96 -1.39 1.28
CA GLN A 83 7.30 -2.18 0.10
C GLN A 83 7.78 -1.31 -1.07
N ILE A 84 7.07 -0.21 -1.37
CA ILE A 84 7.43 0.76 -2.42
C ILE A 84 8.81 1.39 -2.16
N ASP A 85 9.06 1.84 -0.93
CA ASP A 85 10.33 2.45 -0.55
C ASP A 85 11.48 1.45 -0.64
N SER A 86 11.24 0.20 -0.22
CA SER A 86 12.24 -0.87 -0.33
C SER A 86 12.58 -1.19 -1.80
N HIS A 87 11.59 -1.18 -2.68
CA HIS A 87 11.78 -1.43 -4.11
C HIS A 87 12.57 -0.29 -4.75
N THR A 88 12.20 0.95 -4.45
CA THR A 88 12.87 2.17 -4.92
C THR A 88 14.33 2.22 -4.45
N HIS A 89 14.59 1.85 -3.19
CA HIS A 89 15.96 1.78 -2.67
C HIS A 89 16.80 0.73 -3.41
N ARG A 90 16.25 -0.44 -3.73
CA ARG A 90 17.00 -1.46 -4.50
C ARG A 90 17.34 -0.98 -5.91
N GLN A 91 16.43 -0.27 -6.58
CA GLN A 91 16.69 0.27 -7.92
C GLN A 91 17.80 1.33 -7.91
N ARG A 92 17.86 2.19 -6.89
CA ARG A 92 18.90 3.21 -6.75
C ARG A 92 20.32 2.65 -6.53
N TRP A 93 20.44 1.46 -5.95
CA TRP A 93 21.74 0.84 -5.64
C TRP A 93 22.19 -0.20 -6.68
N ALA A 94 21.30 -0.52 -7.64
CA ALA A 94 21.60 -1.40 -8.77
C ALA A 94 22.02 -0.63 -10.04
N ALA A 95 22.07 0.71 -9.98
CA ALA A 95 22.40 1.62 -11.07
C ALA A 95 23.83 2.19 -10.95
#